data_AF-A0A9D2JYQ7-F1
#
_entry.id   AF-A0A9D2JYQ7-F1
#
_cell.length_a   1.000
_cell.length_b   1.000
_cell.length_c   1.000
_cell.angle_alpha   90.00
_cell.angle_beta   90.00
_cell.angle_gamma   90.00
#
_symmetry.space_group_name_H-M   'P 1'
#
loop_
_entity.id
_entity.type
_entity.pdbx_description
1 polymer ?
#
loop_
_entity_poly.entity_id
_entity_poly.type
_entity_poly.pdbx_seq_one_letter_code
_entity_poly.pdbx_strand_id
1 'polypeptide(L)'
;MTEQLKPRSEVSENLKWDLTGIFATEKDFKIALERFPSLVDAFIEQYKGKIKNAEVVVEALHIYERIIAEASYLQQYAMLPVNADITDGQAASKMRSVATIISKESAKLSFFDSEVLTLPVSEIDQVEKIEPEFKAWVRKTKKNKKAALAPEVEEALELLDPVLGSFQEIFEQARSNDPDFGT
;
A
#
# COMPACT_ATOMS: atom_id res chain seq x y z
N MET A 1 -38.38 2.04 25.65
CA MET A 1 -37.48 0.87 25.70
C MET A 1 -36.11 1.36 25.28
N THR A 2 -35.10 1.23 26.13
CA THR A 2 -33.72 1.52 25.75
C THR A 2 -33.25 0.41 24.83
N GLU A 3 -33.02 0.71 23.55
CA GLU A 3 -32.37 -0.23 22.64
C GLU A 3 -30.98 -0.54 23.20
N GLN A 4 -30.78 -1.80 23.58
CA GLN A 4 -29.49 -2.30 24.05
C GLN A 4 -28.60 -2.57 22.85
N LEU A 5 -27.39 -2.02 22.85
CA LEU A 5 -26.41 -2.26 21.79
C LEU A 5 -26.04 -3.75 21.77
N LYS A 6 -26.26 -4.43 20.65
CA LYS A 6 -25.95 -5.84 20.49
C LYS A 6 -24.48 -6.03 20.12
N PRO A 7 -23.82 -7.11 20.58
CA PRO A 7 -22.49 -7.48 20.08
C PRO A 7 -22.56 -7.84 18.59
N ARG A 8 -21.47 -7.67 17.86
CA ARG A 8 -21.42 -7.89 16.41
C ARG A 8 -21.82 -9.32 16.02
N SER A 9 -21.52 -10.29 16.87
CA SER A 9 -21.90 -11.70 16.70
C SER A 9 -23.41 -11.92 16.65
N GLU A 10 -24.21 -11.09 17.32
CA GLU A 10 -25.68 -11.19 17.40
C GLU A 10 -26.42 -10.40 16.31
N VAL A 11 -25.69 -9.67 15.46
CA VAL A 11 -26.27 -8.98 14.30
C VAL A 11 -26.68 -10.02 13.25
N SER A 12 -27.83 -9.85 12.62
CA SER A 12 -28.31 -10.73 11.54
C SER A 12 -27.37 -10.69 10.33
N GLU A 13 -27.14 -11.85 9.69
CA GLU A 13 -26.20 -11.97 8.55
C GLU A 13 -26.53 -11.04 7.37
N ASN A 14 -27.81 -10.77 7.10
CA ASN A 14 -28.23 -9.84 6.05
C ASN A 14 -27.88 -8.36 6.34
N LEU A 15 -27.43 -8.06 7.56
CA LEU A 15 -26.91 -6.75 7.97
C LEU A 15 -25.38 -6.77 8.15
N LYS A 16 -24.73 -7.89 7.82
CA LYS A 16 -23.27 -8.01 7.77
C LYS A 16 -22.77 -7.76 6.36
N TRP A 17 -21.50 -7.37 6.26
CA TRP A 17 -20.85 -7.24 4.97
C TRP A 17 -20.67 -8.61 4.35
N ASP A 18 -21.01 -8.73 3.08
CA ASP A 18 -20.70 -9.91 2.29
C ASP A 18 -19.29 -9.79 1.73
N LEU A 19 -18.36 -10.58 2.29
CA LEU A 19 -16.97 -10.60 1.86
C LEU A 19 -16.69 -11.59 0.73
N THR A 20 -17.70 -12.37 0.31
CA THR A 20 -17.54 -13.37 -0.76
C THR A 20 -17.22 -12.75 -2.12
N GLY A 21 -17.56 -11.47 -2.31
CA GLY A 21 -17.16 -10.67 -3.46
C GLY A 21 -15.65 -10.35 -3.53
N ILE A 22 -14.91 -10.51 -2.44
CA ILE A 22 -13.44 -10.37 -2.41
C ILE A 22 -12.79 -11.76 -2.47
N PHE A 23 -13.13 -12.64 -1.51
CA PHE A 23 -12.74 -14.05 -1.53
C PHE A 23 -13.94 -14.91 -1.15
N ALA A 24 -14.27 -15.88 -2.00
CA ALA A 24 -15.43 -16.75 -1.77
C ALA A 24 -15.33 -17.54 -0.45
N THR A 25 -14.11 -17.92 -0.05
CA THR A 25 -13.85 -18.62 1.20
C THR A 25 -12.57 -18.16 1.89
N GLU A 26 -12.47 -18.43 3.19
CA GLU A 26 -11.23 -18.26 3.96
C GLU A 26 -10.06 -19.07 3.37
N LYS A 27 -10.35 -20.19 2.70
CA LYS A 27 -9.33 -21.02 2.03
C LYS A 27 -8.76 -20.29 0.80
N ASP A 28 -9.62 -19.67 -0.01
CA ASP A 28 -9.19 -18.93 -1.20
C ASP A 28 -8.33 -17.72 -0.80
N PHE A 29 -8.73 -17.01 0.26
CA PHE A 29 -7.94 -15.95 0.87
C PHE A 29 -6.54 -16.43 1.30
N LYS A 30 -6.46 -17.56 2.01
CA LYS A 30 -5.16 -18.12 2.46
C LYS A 30 -4.26 -18.50 1.28
N ILE A 31 -4.81 -19.12 0.24
CA ILE A 31 -4.06 -19.48 -0.97
C ILE A 31 -3.52 -18.21 -1.66
N ALA A 32 -4.34 -17.17 -1.77
CA ALA A 32 -3.91 -15.89 -2.35
C ALA A 32 -2.80 -15.24 -1.52
N LEU A 33 -2.94 -15.23 -0.19
CA LEU A 33 -1.95 -14.67 0.74
C LEU A 33 -0.61 -15.43 0.67
N GLU A 34 -0.64 -16.76 0.59
CA GLU A 34 0.54 -17.60 0.44
C GLU A 34 1.23 -17.40 -0.92
N ARG A 35 0.46 -17.17 -1.99
CA ARG A 35 0.99 -16.93 -3.34
C ARG A 35 1.56 -15.53 -3.52
N PHE A 36 1.08 -14.54 -2.77
CA PHE A 36 1.41 -13.13 -2.97
C PHE A 36 2.92 -12.83 -3.00
N PRO A 37 3.76 -13.34 -2.06
CA PRO A 37 5.21 -13.16 -2.15
C PRO A 37 5.82 -13.68 -3.46
N SER A 38 5.35 -14.82 -3.96
CA SER A 38 5.85 -15.40 -5.21
C SER A 38 5.49 -14.55 -6.44
N LEU A 39 4.35 -13.84 -6.43
CA LEU A 39 4.01 -12.90 -7.50
C LEU A 39 4.99 -11.71 -7.52
N VAL A 40 5.35 -11.22 -6.34
CA VAL A 40 6.32 -10.12 -6.18
C VAL A 40 7.72 -10.57 -6.59
N ASP A 41 8.17 -11.73 -6.13
CA ASP A 41 9.49 -12.28 -6.48
C ASP A 41 9.60 -12.52 -8.00
N ALA A 42 8.55 -13.06 -8.64
CA ALA A 42 8.51 -13.23 -10.10
C ALA A 42 8.60 -11.90 -10.85
N PHE A 43 7.90 -10.85 -10.38
CA PHE A 43 7.99 -9.52 -10.97
C PHE A 43 9.40 -8.95 -10.87
N ILE A 44 10.07 -9.13 -9.72
CA ILE A 44 11.45 -8.69 -9.50
C ILE A 44 12.40 -9.42 -10.46
N GLU A 45 12.31 -10.75 -10.54
CA GLU A 45 13.15 -11.56 -11.43
C GLU A 45 12.96 -11.17 -12.90
N GLN A 46 11.72 -10.85 -13.28
CA GLN A 46 11.39 -10.50 -14.65
C GLN A 46 11.89 -9.10 -15.04
N TYR A 47 11.79 -8.10 -14.17
CA TYR A 47 11.98 -6.69 -14.55
C TYR A 47 13.15 -5.96 -13.92
N LYS A 48 13.67 -6.40 -12.76
CA LYS A 48 14.76 -5.68 -12.08
C LYS A 48 16.02 -5.62 -12.95
N GLY A 49 16.55 -4.42 -13.16
CA GLY A 49 17.69 -4.12 -14.03
C GLY A 49 17.40 -4.24 -15.52
N LYS A 50 16.13 -4.40 -15.92
CA LYS A 50 15.71 -4.66 -17.31
C LYS A 50 14.76 -3.59 -17.86
N ILE A 51 14.34 -2.62 -17.06
CA ILE A 51 13.46 -1.52 -17.49
C ILE A 51 14.28 -0.51 -18.28
N LYS A 52 14.17 -0.55 -19.62
CA LYS A 52 15.04 0.22 -20.53
C LYS A 52 14.31 1.13 -21.51
N ASN A 53 13.03 0.89 -21.75
CA ASN A 53 12.22 1.61 -22.73
C ASN A 53 10.73 1.56 -22.36
N ALA A 54 9.93 2.34 -23.07
CA ALA A 54 8.50 2.46 -22.84
C ALA A 54 7.73 1.14 -22.98
N GLU A 55 8.13 0.26 -23.90
CA GLU A 55 7.46 -1.03 -24.11
C GLU A 55 7.58 -1.93 -22.87
N VAL A 56 8.79 -2.05 -22.31
CA VAL A 56 9.01 -2.83 -21.08
C VAL A 56 8.29 -2.21 -19.89
N VAL A 57 8.19 -0.88 -19.83
CA VAL A 57 7.41 -0.19 -18.78
C VAL A 57 5.93 -0.54 -18.86
N VAL A 58 5.34 -0.52 -20.05
CA VAL A 58 3.92 -0.87 -20.25
C VAL A 58 3.66 -2.32 -19.85
N GLU A 59 4.51 -3.27 -20.27
CA GLU A 59 4.40 -4.67 -19.87
C GLU A 59 4.48 -4.84 -18.36
N ALA A 60 5.44 -4.17 -17.72
CA ALA A 60 5.62 -4.21 -16.27
C ALA A 60 4.42 -3.60 -15.53
N LEU A 61 3.86 -2.48 -16.03
CA LEU A 61 2.72 -1.83 -15.40
C LEU A 61 1.50 -2.75 -15.28
N HIS A 62 1.17 -3.52 -16.32
CA HIS A 62 0.07 -4.48 -16.28
C HIS A 62 0.22 -5.51 -15.17
N ILE A 63 1.45 -6.00 -14.94
CA ILE A 63 1.71 -6.98 -13.89
C ILE A 63 1.75 -6.29 -12.52
N TYR A 64 2.35 -5.10 -12.44
CA TYR A 64 2.41 -4.29 -11.24
C TYR A 64 1.00 -3.96 -10.73
N GLU A 65 0.08 -3.51 -11.59
CA GLU A 65 -1.31 -3.23 -11.24
C GLU A 65 -2.03 -4.44 -10.64
N ARG A 66 -1.79 -5.63 -11.20
CA ARG A 66 -2.35 -6.89 -10.66
C ARG A 66 -1.81 -7.20 -9.27
N ILE A 67 -0.52 -6.98 -9.04
CA ILE A 67 0.09 -7.18 -7.72
C ILE A 67 -0.51 -6.20 -6.70
N ILE A 68 -0.63 -4.92 -7.06
CA ILE A 68 -1.24 -3.90 -6.19
C ILE A 68 -2.72 -4.21 -5.92
N ALA A 69 -3.46 -4.68 -6.92
CA ALA A 69 -4.85 -5.11 -6.75
C ALA A 69 -4.97 -6.30 -5.80
N GLU A 70 -4.14 -7.33 -5.95
CA GLU A 70 -4.12 -8.50 -5.04
C GLU A 70 -3.80 -8.08 -3.60
N ALA A 71 -2.80 -7.21 -3.41
CA ALA A 71 -2.48 -6.64 -2.10
C ALA A 71 -3.68 -5.91 -1.49
N SER A 72 -4.39 -5.11 -2.29
CA SER A 72 -5.59 -4.40 -1.86
C SER A 72 -6.69 -5.38 -1.41
N TYR A 73 -6.98 -6.42 -2.19
CA TYR A 73 -7.99 -7.42 -1.82
C TYR A 73 -7.63 -8.17 -0.53
N LEU A 74 -6.37 -8.59 -0.38
CA LEU A 74 -5.88 -9.23 0.84
C LEU A 74 -6.04 -8.31 2.06
N GLN A 75 -5.65 -7.04 1.92
CA GLN A 75 -5.77 -6.05 2.99
C GLN A 75 -7.22 -5.81 3.38
N GLN A 76 -8.11 -5.59 2.39
CA GLN A 76 -9.52 -5.29 2.64
C GLN A 76 -10.22 -6.48 3.29
N TYR A 77 -10.00 -7.70 2.80
CA TYR A 77 -10.60 -8.90 3.40
C TYR A 77 -10.21 -9.09 4.87
N ALA A 78 -8.98 -8.71 5.25
CA ALA A 78 -8.52 -8.79 6.64
C ALA A 78 -8.95 -7.60 7.51
N MET A 79 -9.06 -6.39 6.94
CA MET A 79 -9.38 -5.15 7.66
C MET A 79 -10.89 -5.00 7.92
N LEU A 80 -11.73 -5.42 6.97
CA LEU A 80 -13.17 -5.23 7.07
C LEU A 80 -13.79 -5.89 8.34
N PRO A 81 -13.40 -7.11 8.76
CA PRO A 81 -13.84 -7.66 10.04
C PRO A 81 -13.46 -6.82 11.27
N VAL A 82 -12.27 -6.21 11.28
CA VAL A 82 -11.82 -5.31 12.36
C VAL A 82 -12.67 -4.04 12.40
N ASN A 83 -13.01 -3.47 11.25
CA ASN A 83 -13.88 -2.30 11.18
C ASN A 83 -15.31 -2.60 11.68
N ALA A 84 -15.76 -3.84 11.54
CA ALA A 84 -17.06 -4.27 12.00
C ALA A 84 -17.12 -4.54 13.52
N ASP A 85 -15.99 -4.94 14.12
CA ASP A 85 -15.81 -5.08 15.57
C ASP A 85 -14.33 -4.96 15.95
N ILE A 86 -13.94 -3.78 16.46
CA ILE A 86 -12.54 -3.51 16.85
C ILE A 86 -12.08 -4.32 18.07
N THR A 87 -13.00 -4.96 18.79
CA THR A 87 -12.70 -5.78 19.96
C THR A 87 -12.40 -7.25 19.60
N ASP A 88 -12.61 -7.64 18.34
CA ASP A 88 -12.28 -8.98 17.85
C ASP A 88 -10.76 -9.17 17.72
N GLY A 89 -10.17 -9.82 18.73
CA GLY A 89 -8.74 -10.11 18.77
C GLY A 89 -8.25 -11.02 17.63
N GLN A 90 -9.10 -11.93 17.11
CA GLN A 90 -8.72 -12.81 16.00
C GLN A 90 -8.67 -12.03 14.69
N ALA A 91 -9.67 -11.20 14.42
CA ALA A 91 -9.67 -10.30 13.27
C ALA A 91 -8.47 -9.34 13.32
N ALA A 92 -8.20 -8.74 14.47
CA ALA A 92 -7.08 -7.83 14.65
C ALA A 92 -5.73 -8.53 14.43
N SER A 93 -5.59 -9.78 14.89
CA SER A 93 -4.39 -10.59 14.65
C SER A 93 -4.20 -10.91 13.17
N LYS A 94 -5.28 -11.32 12.48
CA LYS A 94 -5.27 -11.58 11.03
C LYS A 94 -4.82 -10.34 10.24
N MET A 95 -5.42 -9.18 10.54
CA MET A 95 -5.08 -7.91 9.88
C MET A 95 -3.60 -7.57 10.07
N ARG A 96 -3.04 -7.71 11.28
CA ARG A 96 -1.62 -7.47 11.54
C ARG A 96 -0.71 -8.41 10.74
N SER A 97 -1.02 -9.70 10.69
CA SER A 97 -0.24 -10.66 9.91
C SER A 97 -0.24 -10.33 8.42
N VAL A 98 -1.41 -9.98 7.86
CA VAL A 98 -1.54 -9.57 6.46
C VAL A 98 -0.77 -8.29 6.17
N ALA A 99 -0.92 -7.27 7.04
CA ALA A 99 -0.22 -6.00 6.90
C ALA A 99 1.31 -6.18 6.90
N THR A 100 1.85 -7.05 7.76
CA THR A 100 3.28 -7.37 7.80
C THR A 100 3.76 -7.99 6.48
N ILE A 101 3.01 -8.96 5.93
CA ILE A 101 3.35 -9.58 4.65
C ILE A 101 3.29 -8.54 3.53
N ILE A 102 2.19 -7.81 3.40
CA ILE A 102 2.01 -6.81 2.34
C ILE A 102 3.10 -5.73 2.41
N SER A 103 3.40 -5.21 3.59
CA SER A 103 4.43 -4.17 3.76
C SER A 103 5.80 -4.65 3.33
N LYS A 104 6.20 -5.85 3.80
CA LYS A 104 7.48 -6.47 3.44
C LYS A 104 7.62 -6.66 1.94
N GLU A 105 6.59 -7.19 1.27
CA GLU A 105 6.66 -7.49 -0.16
C GLU A 105 6.52 -6.22 -1.00
N SER A 106 5.69 -5.25 -0.60
CA SER A 106 5.54 -3.96 -1.30
C SER A 106 6.83 -3.14 -1.27
N ALA A 107 7.61 -3.21 -0.19
CA ALA A 107 8.91 -2.55 -0.10
C ALA A 107 9.87 -3.05 -1.21
N LYS A 108 9.79 -4.33 -1.57
CA LYS A 108 10.62 -4.89 -2.64
C LYS A 108 10.27 -4.33 -4.02
N LEU A 109 9.04 -3.86 -4.25
CA LEU A 109 8.57 -3.33 -5.54
C LEU A 109 9.06 -1.91 -5.84
N SER A 110 9.62 -1.21 -4.84
CA SER A 110 10.13 0.16 -4.98
C SER A 110 11.18 0.34 -6.08
N PHE A 111 11.90 -0.73 -6.45
CA PHE A 111 12.85 -0.70 -7.56
C PHE A 111 12.21 -0.26 -8.88
N PHE A 112 10.92 -0.60 -9.09
CA PHE A 112 10.21 -0.29 -10.34
C PHE A 112 10.12 1.21 -10.55
N ASP A 113 9.66 1.94 -9.53
CA ASP A 113 9.58 3.40 -9.57
C ASP A 113 10.97 4.01 -9.76
N SER A 114 11.98 3.55 -9.01
CA SER A 114 13.35 4.05 -9.12
C SER A 114 13.93 3.85 -10.52
N GLU A 115 13.80 2.68 -11.11
CA GLU A 115 14.32 2.38 -12.46
C GLU A 115 13.60 3.20 -13.53
N VAL A 116 12.26 3.30 -13.47
CA VAL A 116 11.48 4.16 -14.35
C VAL A 116 11.96 5.61 -14.28
N LEU A 117 12.26 6.12 -13.08
CA LEU A 117 12.74 7.49 -12.89
C LEU A 117 14.12 7.73 -13.50
N THR A 118 14.89 6.70 -13.82
CA THR A 118 16.17 6.85 -14.57
C THR A 118 15.96 7.05 -16.08
N LEU A 119 14.81 6.64 -16.63
CA LEU A 119 14.54 6.73 -18.06
C LEU A 119 14.48 8.18 -18.55
N PRO A 120 14.87 8.45 -19.81
CA PRO A 120 14.62 9.75 -20.45
C PRO A 120 13.13 10.11 -20.41
N VAL A 121 12.82 11.41 -20.29
CA VAL A 121 11.42 11.88 -20.30
C VAL A 121 10.70 11.45 -21.58
N SER A 122 11.40 11.34 -22.71
CA SER A 122 10.84 10.86 -23.97
C SER A 122 10.33 9.42 -23.90
N GLU A 123 11.01 8.53 -23.16
CA GLU A 123 10.55 7.15 -22.93
C GLU A 123 9.30 7.13 -22.05
N ILE A 124 9.30 7.94 -20.98
CA ILE A 124 8.15 8.06 -20.08
C ILE A 124 6.92 8.62 -20.83
N ASP A 125 7.11 9.60 -21.71
CA ASP A 125 6.05 10.15 -22.58
C ASP A 125 5.56 9.14 -23.63
N GLN A 126 6.38 8.16 -24.01
CA GLN A 126 6.01 7.16 -24.99
C GLN A 126 5.04 6.12 -24.39
N VAL A 127 5.06 5.90 -23.07
CA VAL A 127 4.14 4.99 -22.36
C VAL A 127 2.67 5.37 -22.64
N GLU A 128 2.28 6.64 -22.52
CA GLU A 128 0.90 7.07 -22.80
C GLU A 128 0.53 7.06 -24.30
N LYS A 129 1.52 6.96 -25.19
CA LYS A 129 1.29 6.77 -26.63
C LYS A 129 1.08 5.30 -26.99
N ILE A 130 1.79 4.40 -26.30
CA ILE A 130 1.58 2.95 -26.44
C ILE A 130 0.22 2.59 -25.83
N GLU A 131 -0.07 3.11 -24.63
CA GLU A 131 -1.31 2.81 -23.91
C GLU A 131 -1.87 4.06 -23.20
N PRO A 132 -2.89 4.71 -23.81
CA PRO A 132 -3.45 5.97 -23.29
C PRO A 132 -4.01 5.93 -21.87
N GLU A 133 -4.36 4.74 -21.36
CA GLU A 133 -4.87 4.54 -20.00
C GLU A 133 -3.82 4.96 -18.95
N PHE A 134 -2.53 4.80 -19.25
CA PHE A 134 -1.43 5.17 -18.35
C PHE A 134 -1.11 6.67 -18.33
N LYS A 135 -1.88 7.54 -18.99
CA LYS A 135 -1.68 9.01 -18.98
C LYS A 135 -1.59 9.60 -17.57
N ALA A 136 -2.43 9.13 -16.64
CA ALA A 136 -2.40 9.60 -15.25
C ALA A 136 -1.10 9.18 -14.54
N TRP A 137 -0.66 7.95 -14.79
CA TRP A 137 0.61 7.42 -14.28
C TRP A 137 1.79 8.22 -14.85
N VAL A 138 1.86 8.42 -16.18
CA VAL A 138 2.90 9.23 -16.85
C VAL A 138 3.00 10.64 -16.25
N ARG A 139 1.85 11.30 -16.05
CA ARG A 139 1.81 12.62 -15.40
C ARG A 139 2.42 12.60 -13.99
N LYS A 140 2.08 11.58 -13.19
CA LYS A 140 2.61 11.41 -11.82
C LYS A 140 4.12 11.12 -11.86
N THR A 141 4.55 10.20 -12.70
CA THR A 141 5.96 9.81 -12.88
C THR A 141 6.82 11.00 -13.28
N LYS A 142 6.39 11.83 -14.23
CA LYS A 142 7.12 13.05 -14.60
C LYS A 142 7.19 14.08 -13.48
N LYS A 143 6.12 14.22 -12.70
CA LYS A 143 6.13 15.09 -11.50
C LYS A 143 7.16 14.58 -10.50
N ASN A 144 7.20 13.28 -10.24
CA ASN A 144 8.17 12.65 -9.35
C ASN A 144 9.60 12.80 -9.88
N LYS A 145 9.84 12.56 -11.18
CA LYS A 145 11.16 12.75 -11.80
C LYS A 145 11.67 14.18 -11.69
N LYS A 146 10.79 15.17 -11.80
CA LYS A 146 11.15 16.59 -11.60
C LYS A 146 11.48 16.90 -10.13
N ALA A 147 10.84 16.21 -9.20
CA ALA A 147 11.06 16.38 -7.77
C ALA A 147 12.26 15.58 -7.25
N ALA A 148 12.66 14.51 -7.94
CA ALA A 148 13.81 13.68 -7.59
C ALA A 148 15.06 14.55 -7.51
N LEU A 149 15.70 14.52 -6.33
CA LEU A 149 16.92 15.27 -6.11
C LEU A 149 18.13 14.40 -6.46
N ALA A 150 19.32 14.99 -6.41
CA ALA A 150 20.53 14.20 -6.49
C ALA A 150 20.55 13.20 -5.30
N PRO A 151 21.05 11.96 -5.48
CA PRO A 151 21.05 10.94 -4.42
C PRO A 151 21.63 11.43 -3.09
N GLU A 152 22.67 12.26 -3.14
CA GLU A 152 23.33 12.82 -1.95
C GLU A 152 22.41 13.78 -1.17
N VAL A 153 21.48 14.45 -1.87
CA VAL A 153 20.49 15.35 -1.26
C VAL A 153 19.34 14.54 -0.66
N GLU A 154 18.92 13.45 -1.30
CA GLU A 154 17.90 12.55 -0.74
C GLU A 154 18.42 11.86 0.53
N GLU A 155 19.65 11.34 0.50
CA GLU A 155 20.31 10.77 1.68
C GLU A 155 20.43 11.80 2.81
N ALA A 156 20.81 13.05 2.50
CA ALA A 156 20.87 14.11 3.49
C ALA A 156 19.49 14.43 4.10
N LEU A 157 18.41 14.40 3.31
CA LEU A 157 17.05 14.59 3.82
C LEU A 157 16.60 13.43 4.71
N GLU A 158 16.83 12.19 4.29
CA GLU A 158 16.52 10.99 5.10
C GLU A 158 17.24 11.02 6.46
N LEU A 159 18.50 11.48 6.49
CA LEU A 159 19.25 11.66 7.74
C LEU A 159 18.69 12.78 8.62
N LEU A 160 18.05 13.80 8.02
CA LEU A 160 17.44 14.93 8.73
C LEU A 160 16.00 14.66 9.18
N ASP A 161 15.33 13.63 8.65
CA ASP A 161 13.93 13.31 8.95
C ASP A 161 13.60 13.28 10.46
N PRO A 162 14.40 12.66 11.35
CA PRO A 162 14.11 12.69 12.78
C PRO A 162 14.11 14.10 13.37
N VAL A 163 15.01 14.97 12.91
CA VAL A 163 15.10 16.37 13.37
C VAL A 163 13.92 17.17 12.83
N LEU A 164 13.62 17.03 11.54
CA LEU A 164 12.51 17.73 10.88
C LEU A 164 11.14 17.28 11.40
N GLY A 165 11.01 16.00 11.81
CA GLY A 165 9.81 15.43 12.40
C GLY A 165 9.62 15.76 13.90
N SER A 166 10.68 16.15 14.61
CA SER A 166 10.65 16.36 16.06
C SER A 166 9.63 17.41 16.52
N PHE A 167 9.34 18.43 15.69
CA PHE A 167 8.38 19.48 16.04
C PHE A 167 6.97 18.95 16.31
N GLN A 168 6.54 17.92 15.58
CA GLN A 168 5.24 17.29 15.80
C GLN A 168 5.21 16.56 17.14
N GLU A 169 6.26 15.80 17.46
CA GLU A 169 6.37 15.09 18.73
C GLU A 169 6.41 16.04 19.93
N ILE A 170 7.20 17.12 19.82
CA ILE A 170 7.28 18.18 20.85
C ILE A 170 5.89 18.81 21.07
N PHE A 171 5.18 19.15 19.98
CA PHE A 171 3.83 19.70 20.08
C PHE A 171 2.85 18.71 20.73
N GLU A 172 2.90 17.44 20.35
CA GLU A 172 2.02 16.40 20.91
C GLU A 172 2.29 16.16 22.40
N GLN A 173 3.55 16.14 22.83
CA GLN A 173 3.92 16.07 24.25
C GLN A 173 3.42 17.30 25.00
N ALA A 174 3.70 18.51 24.49
CA ALA A 174 3.28 19.76 25.12
C ALA A 174 1.76 19.91 25.19
N ARG A 175 1.01 19.35 24.24
CA ARG A 175 -0.47 19.37 24.24
C ARG A 175 -1.06 18.31 25.16
N SER A 176 -0.44 17.14 25.29
CA SER A 176 -1.07 15.98 25.94
C SER A 176 -0.63 15.80 27.40
N ASN A 177 0.59 16.20 27.73
CA ASN A 177 1.19 15.95 29.06
C ASN A 177 1.39 17.22 29.89
N ASP A 178 1.67 18.35 29.24
CA ASP A 178 2.01 19.60 29.95
C ASP A 178 0.80 20.44 30.41
N PRO A 179 -0.40 20.38 29.80
CA PRO A 179 -1.51 21.20 30.27
C PRO A 179 -2.07 20.66 31.58
N ASP A 180 -2.00 21.49 32.62
CA ASP A 180 -2.80 21.33 33.82
C ASP A 180 -4.18 21.94 33.58
N PHE A 181 -5.21 21.08 33.49
CA PHE A 181 -6.61 21.51 33.30
C PHE A 181 -7.29 21.89 34.63
N GLY A 182 -6.54 21.91 35.74
CA GLY A 182 -7.06 22.12 37.08
C GLY A 182 -7.69 20.86 37.69
N THR A 183 -7.83 20.87 39.02
CA THR A 183 -8.57 19.87 39.82
C THR A 183 -10.06 20.19 39.90
#